data_AF-A0A5C9BDW6-F1
#
_entry.id   AF-A0A5C9BDW6-F1
#
_cell.length_a   1.000
_cell.length_b   1.000
_cell.length_c   1.000
_cell.angle_alpha   90.00
_cell.angle_beta   90.00
_cell.angle_gamma   90.00
#
_symmetry.space_group_name_H-M   'P 1'
#
loop_
_entity.id
_entity.type
_entity.pdbx_description
1 polymer ?
#
loop_
_entity_poly.entity_id
_entity_poly.type
_entity_poly.pdbx_seq_one_letter_code
_entity_poly.pdbx_strand_id
1 'polypeptide(L)'
;LDTSEIVVIPYDMLHVTPPMGPPKFIADSSLADSHGWVDVDPATLQHRRFPNVFGLGDCSNLPTSKTGAAIRKQAPILVRNLIAAMQGQPLSARYDGYTSCPVVTGYGSLVLAEFDYDHKPVETFPFDQSKERWSMWLLKRYVLPVLYWHGMLKGRA
;
A
#
# COMPACT_ATOMS: atom_id res chain seq x y z
N LEU A 1 2.72 -25.39 7.74
CA LEU A 1 3.05 -25.34 6.31
C LEU A 1 4.55 -25.53 6.05
N ASP A 2 5.40 -25.55 7.09
CA ASP A 2 6.88 -25.68 6.97
C ASP A 2 7.42 -27.12 7.10
N THR A 3 6.68 -28.15 6.69
CA THR A 3 7.15 -29.56 6.81
C THR A 3 8.12 -29.97 5.69
N SER A 4 8.34 -29.13 4.68
CA SER A 4 9.05 -29.45 3.42
C SER A 4 8.48 -30.66 2.67
N GLU A 5 7.27 -31.10 3.04
CA GLU A 5 6.58 -32.23 2.43
C GLU A 5 5.87 -31.77 1.16
N ILE A 6 6.14 -32.47 0.06
CA ILE A 6 5.46 -32.21 -1.21
C ILE A 6 4.16 -33.00 -1.23
N VAL A 7 3.03 -32.29 -1.28
CA VAL A 7 1.70 -32.89 -1.43
C VAL A 7 1.19 -32.61 -2.83
N VAL A 8 0.71 -33.65 -3.51
CA VAL A 8 0.11 -33.56 -4.85
C VAL A 8 -1.41 -33.65 -4.70
N ILE A 9 -2.12 -32.64 -5.20
CA ILE A 9 -3.59 -32.52 -5.08
C ILE A 9 -4.17 -32.29 -6.48
N PRO A 10 -5.13 -33.10 -6.94
CA PRO A 10 -5.84 -32.85 -8.21
C PRO A 10 -6.76 -31.63 -8.08
N TYR A 11 -6.91 -30.87 -9.15
CA TYR A 11 -7.79 -29.70 -9.20
C TYR A 11 -8.58 -29.66 -10.51
N ASP A 12 -9.84 -29.23 -10.42
CA ASP A 12 -10.64 -28.86 -11.61
C ASP A 12 -10.37 -27.40 -12.03
N MET A 13 -10.03 -26.54 -11.07
CA MET A 13 -9.63 -25.15 -11.27
C MET A 13 -8.57 -24.75 -10.24
N LEU A 14 -7.49 -24.09 -10.69
CA LEU A 14 -6.43 -23.56 -9.85
C LEU A 14 -6.20 -22.07 -10.15
N HIS A 15 -6.28 -21.22 -9.12
CA HIS A 15 -5.91 -19.81 -9.19
C HIS A 15 -4.63 -19.59 -8.39
N VAL A 16 -3.50 -19.38 -9.07
CA VAL A 16 -2.19 -19.20 -8.44
C VAL A 16 -1.88 -17.72 -8.27
N THR A 17 -1.67 -17.29 -7.02
CA THR A 17 -0.99 -16.02 -6.74
C THR A 17 0.51 -16.23 -6.93
N PRO A 18 1.19 -15.53 -7.84
CA PRO A 18 2.61 -15.76 -8.09
C PRO A 18 3.46 -15.30 -6.89
N PRO A 19 4.66 -15.87 -6.70
CA PRO A 19 5.65 -15.26 -5.81
C PRO A 19 6.00 -13.87 -6.33
N MET A 20 6.08 -12.89 -5.43
CA MET A 20 6.38 -11.49 -5.74
C MET A 20 7.64 -11.05 -4.98
N GLY A 21 8.38 -10.10 -5.54
CA GLY A 21 9.61 -9.56 -4.96
C GLY A 21 9.93 -8.17 -5.50
N PRO A 22 11.00 -7.53 -5.00
CA PRO A 22 11.39 -6.21 -5.47
C PRO A 22 11.81 -6.24 -6.95
N PRO A 23 11.60 -5.15 -7.69
CA PRO A 23 12.16 -5.02 -9.04
C PRO A 23 13.68 -5.18 -9.02
N LYS A 24 14.21 -6.03 -9.90
CA LYS A 24 15.64 -6.39 -9.92
C LYS A 24 16.58 -5.18 -9.95
N PHE A 25 16.26 -4.16 -10.75
CA PHE A 25 17.09 -2.96 -10.86
C PHE A 25 17.16 -2.15 -9.55
N ILE A 26 16.17 -2.26 -8.68
CA ILE A 26 16.20 -1.66 -7.34
C ILE A 26 17.05 -2.53 -6.43
N ALA A 27 16.77 -3.83 -6.41
CA ALA A 27 17.48 -4.79 -5.55
C ALA A 27 18.99 -4.81 -5.79
N ASP A 28 19.42 -4.63 -7.04
CA ASP A 28 20.84 -4.58 -7.43
C ASP A 28 21.46 -3.18 -7.22
N SER A 29 20.70 -2.18 -6.77
CA SER A 29 21.16 -0.79 -6.63
C SER A 29 21.60 -0.45 -5.19
N SER A 30 22.29 0.69 -5.05
CA SER A 30 22.62 1.25 -3.73
C SER A 30 21.39 1.75 -2.96
N LEU A 31 20.21 1.82 -3.58
CA LEU A 31 18.97 2.28 -2.95
C LEU A 31 18.25 1.18 -2.15
N ALA A 32 18.64 -0.08 -2.34
CA ALA A 32 17.98 -1.20 -1.70
C ALA A 32 18.39 -1.39 -0.23
N ASP A 33 17.44 -1.84 0.59
CA ASP A 33 17.69 -2.46 1.88
C ASP A 33 18.22 -3.90 1.72
N SER A 34 18.41 -4.60 2.84
CA SER A 34 18.91 -6.00 2.83
C SER A 34 17.98 -7.00 2.14
N HIS A 35 16.73 -6.62 1.85
CA HIS A 35 15.72 -7.46 1.20
C HIS A 35 15.45 -7.01 -0.25
N GLY A 36 16.16 -5.99 -0.75
CA GLY A 36 16.06 -5.52 -2.14
C GLY A 36 15.04 -4.40 -2.38
N TRP A 37 14.36 -3.89 -1.34
CA TRP A 37 13.35 -2.82 -1.45
C TRP A 37 13.97 -1.45 -1.23
N VAL A 38 13.37 -0.38 -1.76
CA VAL A 38 13.88 0.99 -1.53
C VAL A 38 13.87 1.30 -0.02
N ASP A 39 15.04 1.63 0.52
CA ASP A 39 15.27 1.82 1.96
C ASP A 39 14.85 3.22 2.44
N VAL A 40 13.60 3.36 2.89
CA VAL A 40 13.01 4.65 3.28
C VAL A 40 12.70 4.74 4.77
N ASP A 41 12.66 5.97 5.27
CA ASP A 41 12.08 6.27 6.57
C ASP A 41 10.54 6.06 6.50
N PRO A 42 9.96 5.26 7.41
CA PRO A 42 8.55 4.87 7.33
C PRO A 42 7.56 6.02 7.50
N ALA A 43 7.99 7.14 8.08
CA ALA A 43 7.14 8.29 8.33
C ALA A 43 7.31 9.38 7.25
N THR A 44 8.53 9.64 6.79
CA THR A 44 8.80 10.75 5.84
C THR A 44 8.88 10.31 4.38
N LEU A 45 9.10 9.02 4.14
CA LEU A 45 9.32 8.42 2.82
C LEU A 45 10.63 8.86 2.13
N GLN A 46 11.51 9.55 2.85
CA GLN A 46 12.86 9.87 2.40
C GLN A 46 13.77 8.65 2.52
N HIS A 47 14.68 8.45 1.56
CA HIS A 47 15.67 7.38 1.63
C HIS A 47 16.64 7.61 2.80
N ARG A 48 16.93 6.56 3.58
CA ARG A 48 17.71 6.68 4.83
C ARG A 48 19.16 7.14 4.62
N ARG A 49 19.75 6.84 3.46
CA ARG A 49 21.15 7.15 3.13
C ARG A 49 21.33 8.27 2.10
N PHE A 50 20.29 8.61 1.36
CA PHE A 50 20.38 9.56 0.23
C PHE A 50 19.28 10.63 0.40
N PRO A 51 19.61 11.80 0.98
CA PRO A 51 18.61 12.81 1.34
C PRO A 51 17.81 13.39 0.17
N ASN A 52 18.29 13.23 -1.06
CA ASN A 52 17.63 13.66 -2.28
C ASN A 52 16.81 12.56 -2.97
N VAL A 53 16.68 11.37 -2.36
CA VAL A 53 15.91 10.24 -2.88
C VAL A 53 14.71 9.99 -1.99
N PHE A 54 13.56 9.71 -2.60
CA PHE A 54 12.31 9.39 -1.94
C PHE A 54 11.67 8.17 -2.60
N GLY A 55 10.91 7.38 -1.84
CA GLY A 55 10.25 6.16 -2.32
C GLY A 55 8.87 5.98 -1.71
N LEU A 56 7.91 5.47 -2.51
CA LEU A 56 6.56 5.14 -2.08
C LEU A 56 6.05 3.90 -2.82
N GLY A 57 4.98 3.31 -2.32
CA GLY A 57 4.29 2.18 -2.94
C GLY A 57 5.07 0.88 -2.84
N ASP A 58 4.76 -0.05 -3.74
CA ASP A 58 5.13 -1.45 -3.62
C ASP A 58 6.65 -1.69 -3.65
N CYS A 59 7.43 -0.80 -4.26
CA CYS A 59 8.88 -0.93 -4.30
C CYS A 59 9.60 -0.53 -2.99
N SER A 60 8.90 0.16 -2.08
CA SER A 60 9.47 0.62 -0.81
C SER A 60 9.42 -0.44 0.28
N ASN A 61 10.26 -0.29 1.29
CA ASN A 61 10.26 -1.13 2.50
C ASN A 61 9.29 -0.64 3.60
N LEU A 62 8.30 0.19 3.24
CA LEU A 62 7.29 0.65 4.20
C LEU A 62 6.57 -0.57 4.82
N PRO A 63 6.53 -0.69 6.17
CA PRO A 63 6.03 -1.88 6.86
C PRO A 63 4.49 -1.90 6.96
N THR A 64 3.82 -1.80 5.82
CA THR A 64 2.35 -1.86 5.70
C THR A 64 1.94 -2.67 4.46
N SER A 65 0.65 -2.94 4.31
CA SER A 65 0.15 -3.64 3.12
C SER A 65 0.35 -2.80 1.86
N LYS A 66 0.94 -3.43 0.84
CA LYS A 66 1.23 -2.87 -0.49
C LYS A 66 -0.06 -2.76 -1.32
N THR A 67 -0.73 -1.61 -1.21
CA THR A 67 -2.05 -1.37 -1.85
C THR A 67 -2.12 0.00 -2.53
N GLY A 68 -3.03 0.14 -3.49
CA GLY A 68 -3.33 1.45 -4.09
C GLY A 68 -3.84 2.48 -3.07
N ALA A 69 -4.52 2.06 -2.01
CA ALA A 69 -4.97 2.94 -0.94
C ALA A 69 -3.81 3.46 -0.08
N ALA A 70 -2.79 2.63 0.17
CA ALA A 70 -1.56 3.07 0.81
C ALA A 70 -0.84 4.11 -0.04
N ILE A 71 -0.65 3.83 -1.34
CA ILE A 71 -0.05 4.78 -2.31
C ILE A 71 -0.78 6.14 -2.28
N ARG A 72 -2.11 6.13 -2.24
CA ARG A 72 -2.93 7.34 -2.15
C ARG A 72 -2.56 8.21 -0.94
N LYS A 73 -2.32 7.61 0.24
CA LYS A 73 -1.94 8.36 1.45
C LYS A 73 -0.46 8.67 1.54
N GLN A 74 0.39 7.84 0.95
CA GLN A 74 1.84 8.05 0.87
C GLN A 74 2.20 9.25 -0.03
N ALA A 75 1.55 9.37 -1.18
CA ALA A 75 1.84 10.41 -2.17
C ALA A 75 1.84 11.85 -1.60
N PRO A 76 0.80 12.33 -0.90
CA PRO A 76 0.80 13.69 -0.34
C PRO A 76 1.87 13.91 0.75
N ILE A 77 2.23 12.86 1.52
CA ILE A 77 3.31 12.94 2.51
C ILE A 77 4.65 13.12 1.80
N LEU A 78 4.94 12.27 0.82
CA LEU A 78 6.17 12.34 0.04
C LEU A 78 6.29 13.69 -0.68
N VAL A 79 5.23 14.17 -1.35
CA VAL A 79 5.28 15.45 -2.08
C VAL A 79 5.59 16.61 -1.14
N ARG A 80 4.97 16.67 0.04
CA ARG A 80 5.25 17.72 1.03
C ARG A 80 6.70 17.68 1.50
N ASN A 81 7.21 16.48 1.82
CA ASN A 81 8.58 16.32 2.29
C ASN A 81 9.61 16.57 1.17
N LEU A 82 9.32 16.19 -0.07
CA LEU A 82 10.17 16.49 -1.23
C LEU A 82 10.29 18.00 -1.43
N ILE A 83 9.16 18.73 -1.41
CA ILE A 83 9.16 20.19 -1.52
C ILE A 83 9.95 20.82 -0.35
N ALA A 84 9.75 20.34 0.88
CA ALA A 84 10.49 20.81 2.04
C ALA A 84 12.00 20.59 1.87
N ALA A 85 12.42 19.41 1.43
CA ALA A 85 13.83 19.10 1.16
C ALA A 85 14.44 20.03 0.11
N MET A 86 13.71 20.30 -0.99
CA MET A 86 14.14 21.25 -2.02
C MET A 86 14.31 22.68 -1.49
N GLN A 87 13.58 23.04 -0.44
CA GLN A 87 13.62 24.36 0.21
C GLN A 87 14.57 24.40 1.43
N GLY A 88 15.27 23.30 1.74
CA GLY A 88 16.10 23.20 2.93
C GLY A 88 15.32 23.24 4.25
N GLN A 89 14.03 22.88 4.22
CA GLN A 89 13.13 22.89 5.37
C GLN A 89 13.03 21.50 6.04
N PRO A 90 12.66 21.44 7.33
CA PRO A 90 12.42 20.17 8.02
C PRO A 90 11.29 19.34 7.38
N LEU A 91 11.47 18.00 7.36
CA LEU A 91 10.46 17.05 6.88
C LEU A 91 9.38 16.82 7.94
N SER A 92 8.35 17.66 7.93
CA SER A 92 7.30 17.67 8.94
C SER A 92 6.12 16.74 8.64
N ALA A 93 5.90 16.35 7.37
CA ALA A 93 4.81 15.47 7.02
C ALA A 93 5.13 14.02 7.45
N ARG A 94 4.15 13.36 8.07
CA ARG A 94 4.29 12.01 8.62
C ARG A 94 3.20 11.09 8.06
N TYR A 95 3.63 9.93 7.57
CA TYR A 95 2.77 8.82 7.21
C TYR A 95 2.61 7.87 8.41
N ASP A 96 1.39 7.44 8.66
CA ASP A 96 0.95 6.61 9.78
C ASP A 96 0.84 5.12 9.42
N GLY A 97 1.14 4.76 8.17
CA GLY A 97 1.00 3.39 7.69
C GLY A 97 -0.37 3.04 7.14
N TYR A 98 -1.29 4.01 7.01
CA TYR A 98 -2.63 3.78 6.49
C TYR A 98 -2.60 2.93 5.21
N THR A 99 -3.41 1.89 5.19
CA THR A 99 -3.68 1.08 4.01
C THR A 99 -5.13 0.60 4.06
N SER A 100 -5.65 0.16 2.91
CA SER A 100 -7.00 -0.38 2.82
C SER A 100 -7.05 -1.60 1.92
N CYS A 101 -7.77 -2.63 2.36
CA CYS A 101 -8.05 -3.84 1.61
C CYS A 101 -9.58 -4.06 1.51
N PRO A 102 -10.19 -3.74 0.36
CA PRO A 102 -11.58 -4.07 0.09
C PRO A 102 -11.73 -5.57 -0.24
N VAL A 103 -12.07 -6.38 0.77
CA VAL A 103 -12.19 -7.85 0.65
C VAL A 103 -13.57 -8.21 0.10
N VAL A 104 -13.62 -8.55 -1.19
CA VAL A 104 -14.85 -9.02 -1.84
C VAL A 104 -15.16 -10.42 -1.32
N THR A 105 -16.25 -10.57 -0.56
CA THR A 105 -16.71 -11.85 0.00
C THR A 105 -17.75 -12.53 -0.91
N GLY A 106 -18.33 -11.78 -1.84
CA GLY A 106 -19.26 -12.30 -2.84
C GLY A 106 -19.74 -11.23 -3.80
N TYR A 107 -20.57 -11.62 -4.78
CA TYR A 107 -21.25 -10.65 -5.63
C TYR A 107 -22.24 -9.83 -4.77
N GLY A 108 -22.03 -8.52 -4.71
CA GLY A 108 -22.82 -7.63 -3.86
C GLY A 108 -22.39 -7.59 -2.40
N SER A 109 -21.28 -8.23 -2.03
CA SER A 109 -20.80 -8.27 -0.64
C SER A 109 -19.30 -7.94 -0.55
N LEU A 110 -18.94 -7.13 0.45
CA LEU A 110 -17.57 -6.69 0.68
C LEU A 110 -17.35 -6.30 2.15
N VAL A 111 -16.20 -6.68 2.71
CA VAL A 111 -15.66 -6.18 3.99
C VAL A 111 -14.56 -5.18 3.68
N LEU A 112 -14.63 -3.96 4.23
CA LEU A 112 -13.64 -2.92 3.97
C LEU A 112 -12.66 -2.83 5.16
N ALA A 113 -11.53 -3.51 5.05
CA ALA A 113 -10.49 -3.44 6.05
C ALA A 113 -9.62 -2.18 5.84
N GLU A 114 -9.45 -1.37 6.88
CA GLU A 114 -8.56 -0.20 6.90
C GLU A 114 -7.76 -0.23 8.19
N PHE A 115 -6.44 -0.08 8.11
CA PHE A 115 -5.55 -0.18 9.26
C PHE A 115 -4.26 0.63 9.08
N ASP A 116 -3.60 0.93 10.20
CA ASP A 116 -2.34 1.68 10.30
C ASP A 116 -1.13 0.77 10.58
N TYR A 117 0.03 1.36 10.88
CA TYR A 117 1.24 0.59 11.26
C TYR A 117 1.08 -0.22 12.55
N ASP A 118 0.19 0.16 13.46
CA ASP A 118 -0.08 -0.57 14.70
C ASP A 118 -1.07 -1.73 14.48
N HIS A 119 -1.49 -1.97 13.22
CA HIS A 119 -2.54 -2.91 12.86
C HIS A 119 -3.88 -2.60 13.53
N LYS A 120 -4.11 -1.33 13.90
CA LYS A 120 -5.39 -0.89 14.48
C LYS A 120 -6.35 -0.48 13.37
N PRO A 121 -7.64 -0.85 13.48
CA PRO A 121 -8.64 -0.38 12.52
C PRO A 121 -8.73 1.15 12.48
N VAL A 122 -8.63 1.72 11.28
CA VAL A 122 -8.81 3.17 11.02
C VAL A 122 -9.89 3.38 9.96
N GLU A 123 -11.11 2.97 10.32
CA GLU A 123 -12.26 2.98 9.43
C GLU A 123 -12.64 4.41 8.99
N THR A 124 -12.83 4.59 7.68
CA THR A 124 -13.20 5.88 7.09
C THR A 124 -14.66 6.23 7.39
N PHE A 125 -15.55 5.23 7.42
CA PHE A 125 -16.98 5.45 7.59
C PHE A 125 -17.45 5.25 9.04
N PRO A 126 -18.51 5.96 9.49
CA PRO A 126 -19.00 5.89 10.87
C PRO A 126 -19.89 4.67 11.13
N PHE A 127 -19.48 3.50 10.61
CA PHE A 127 -20.16 2.23 10.81
C PHE A 127 -19.14 1.09 10.74
N ASP A 128 -19.40 0.00 11.46
CA ASP A 128 -18.54 -1.18 11.52
C ASP A 128 -18.26 -1.75 10.12
N GLN A 129 -17.03 -1.60 9.63
CA GLN A 129 -16.63 -2.06 8.30
C GLN A 129 -16.16 -3.52 8.29
N SER A 130 -16.07 -4.18 9.46
CA SER A 130 -15.81 -5.62 9.56
C SER A 130 -16.99 -6.48 9.08
N LYS A 131 -18.18 -5.88 8.97
CA LYS A 131 -19.38 -6.52 8.43
C LYS A 131 -19.38 -6.48 6.91
N GLU A 132 -19.92 -7.54 6.32
CA GLU A 132 -20.25 -7.61 4.91
C GLU A 132 -21.27 -6.53 4.51
N ARG A 133 -20.92 -5.71 3.51
CA ARG A 133 -21.71 -4.56 3.10
C ARG A 133 -21.81 -4.40 1.59
N TRP A 134 -23.05 -4.31 1.12
CA TRP A 134 -23.35 -3.97 -0.28
C TRP A 134 -22.88 -2.55 -0.65
N SER A 135 -22.97 -1.59 0.27
CA SER A 135 -22.49 -0.23 0.05
C SER A 135 -20.97 -0.18 -0.21
N MET A 136 -20.18 -0.96 0.52
CA MET A 136 -18.74 -1.06 0.32
C MET A 136 -18.39 -1.78 -0.97
N TRP A 137 -19.21 -2.77 -1.36
CA TRP A 137 -19.09 -3.41 -2.67
C TRP A 137 -19.35 -2.42 -3.82
N LEU A 138 -20.38 -1.57 -3.73
CA LEU A 138 -20.66 -0.52 -4.72
C LEU A 138 -19.53 0.52 -4.78
N LEU A 139 -19.03 0.95 -3.63
CA LEU A 139 -17.87 1.85 -3.52
C LEU A 139 -16.69 1.27 -4.29
N LYS A 140 -16.30 0.03 -4.00
CA LYS A 140 -15.17 -0.64 -4.68
C LYS A 140 -15.42 -0.82 -6.17
N ARG A 141 -16.63 -1.21 -6.56
CA ARG A 141 -16.95 -1.56 -7.96
C ARG A 141 -17.05 -0.35 -8.87
N TYR A 142 -17.64 0.74 -8.40
CA TYR A 142 -18.00 1.88 -9.27
C TYR A 142 -17.28 3.18 -8.90
N VAL A 143 -17.11 3.46 -7.60
CA VAL A 143 -16.57 4.76 -7.15
C VAL A 143 -15.04 4.77 -7.17
N LEU A 144 -14.38 3.73 -6.63
CA LEU A 144 -12.92 3.68 -6.59
C LEU A 144 -12.25 3.75 -7.98
N PRO A 145 -12.78 3.13 -9.05
CA PRO A 145 -12.22 3.30 -10.39
C PRO A 145 -12.28 4.76 -10.89
N VAL A 146 -13.40 5.45 -10.67
CA VAL A 146 -13.55 6.86 -11.05
C VAL A 146 -12.59 7.74 -10.24
N LEU A 147 -12.50 7.50 -8.93
CA LEU A 147 -11.57 8.19 -8.03
C LEU A 147 -10.10 7.97 -8.45
N TYR A 148 -9.76 6.75 -8.87
CA TYR A 148 -8.42 6.42 -9.34
C TYR A 148 -8.04 7.25 -10.58
N TRP A 149 -8.86 7.21 -11.63
CA TRP A 149 -8.56 7.87 -12.91
C TRP A 149 -8.68 9.39 -12.86
N HIS A 150 -9.67 9.93 -12.15
CA HIS A 150 -9.98 11.36 -12.15
C HIS A 150 -9.50 12.11 -10.90
N GLY A 151 -9.15 11.39 -9.83
CA GLY A 151 -8.63 11.93 -8.58
C GLY A 151 -7.14 11.62 -8.39
N MET A 152 -6.82 10.35 -8.10
CA MET A 152 -5.48 9.91 -7.68
C MET A 152 -4.42 10.21 -8.74
N LEU A 153 -4.64 9.76 -9.99
CA LEU A 153 -3.68 9.99 -11.08
C LEU A 153 -3.53 11.46 -11.47
N LYS A 154 -4.48 12.32 -11.08
CA LYS A 154 -4.42 13.78 -11.30
C LYS A 154 -3.85 14.54 -10.10
N GLY A 155 -3.42 13.83 -9.05
CA GLY A 155 -2.90 14.45 -7.82
C GLY A 155 -3.94 15.25 -7.03
N ARG A 156 -5.24 14.93 -7.19
CA ARG A 156 -6.35 15.64 -6.53
C ARG A 156 -6.92 14.92 -5.32
N ALA A 157 -6.58 13.64 -5.13
CA ALA A 157 -7.19 12.77 -4.13
C ALA A 157 -6.18 11.82 -3.51
#